data_AF-A0A225CKG2-F1
#
_entry.id   AF-A0A225CKG2-F1
#
_cell.length_a   1.000
_cell.length_b   1.000
_cell.length_c   1.000
_cell.angle_alpha   90.00
_cell.angle_beta   90.00
_cell.angle_gamma   90.00
#
_symmetry.space_group_name_H-M   'P 1'
#
loop_
_entity.id
_entity.type
_entity.pdbx_description
1 polymer ?
#
loop_
_entity_poly.entity_id
_entity_poly.type
_entity_poly.pdbx_seq_one_letter_code
_entity_poly.pdbx_strand_id
1 'polypeptide(L)'
;MLRDHRRGLAADAPIPLVRWTGSMPRRPSARSLAALPFAGALVLALGGCGAASTVGGMTSPADARIYATTADADGRIPAWIPADATDIRIKTSLRGEGAILGFRSGTPSDRLGCAAAPADAPAPAVQDTWWPDPSPAAAMTCGDGWLAAADGDAVHAWLPTGSPALDL
;
A
#
# COMPACT_ATOMS: atom_id res chain seq x y z
N MET A 1 61.83 -20.94 -17.67
CA MET A 1 61.52 -20.16 -18.89
C MET A 1 61.07 -18.78 -18.40
N LEU A 2 61.91 -17.78 -18.17
CA LEU A 2 62.80 -17.05 -19.08
C LEU A 2 62.11 -16.62 -20.38
N ARG A 3 61.68 -15.34 -20.43
CA ARG A 3 61.70 -14.52 -21.64
C ARG A 3 61.71 -13.03 -21.28
N ASP A 4 62.92 -12.50 -21.30
CA ASP A 4 63.26 -11.11 -21.53
C ASP A 4 62.64 -10.56 -22.83
N HIS A 5 62.27 -9.28 -22.82
CA HIS A 5 62.45 -8.42 -24.00
C HIS A 5 62.97 -7.02 -23.56
N ARG A 6 64.30 -6.87 -23.74
CA ARG A 6 65.07 -5.68 -24.19
C ARG A 6 64.30 -4.78 -25.18
N ARG A 7 64.59 -3.51 -25.50
CA ARG A 7 65.59 -2.44 -25.19
C ARG A 7 65.13 -1.20 -25.99
N GLY A 8 65.25 0.04 -25.49
CA GLY A 8 66.20 1.08 -25.95
C GLY A 8 65.53 2.47 -25.79
N LEU A 9 66.05 3.49 -25.07
CA LEU A 9 67.26 4.34 -25.22
C LEU A 9 67.38 4.95 -26.62
N ALA A 10 67.57 6.25 -26.88
CA ALA A 10 67.93 7.44 -26.08
C ALA A 10 67.47 8.72 -26.87
N ALA A 11 67.02 9.79 -26.22
CA ALA A 11 67.75 11.04 -25.91
C ALA A 11 67.87 12.07 -27.05
N ASP A 12 67.33 13.27 -26.82
CA ASP A 12 68.03 14.53 -27.08
C ASP A 12 67.46 15.66 -26.18
N ALA A 13 68.36 16.46 -25.59
CA ALA A 13 68.14 17.60 -24.68
C ALA A 13 68.79 18.87 -25.30
N PRO A 14 68.57 20.14 -24.86
CA PRO A 14 69.04 20.69 -23.56
C PRO A 14 68.12 21.78 -22.89
N ILE A 15 67.90 21.76 -21.55
CA ILE A 15 68.38 22.62 -20.40
C ILE A 15 68.18 24.18 -20.46
N PRO A 16 68.19 24.94 -19.33
CA PRO A 16 67.06 25.39 -18.48
C PRO A 16 66.98 26.94 -18.29
N LEU A 17 66.05 27.45 -17.45
CA LEU A 17 66.35 28.39 -16.35
C LEU A 17 65.12 28.70 -15.47
N VAL A 18 65.23 28.24 -14.23
CA VAL A 18 64.77 28.76 -12.94
C VAL A 18 64.00 30.10 -12.91
N ARG A 19 62.81 30.08 -12.28
CA ARG A 19 62.43 31.17 -11.34
C ARG A 19 61.55 30.62 -10.22
N TRP A 20 62.18 30.32 -9.09
CA TRP A 20 61.55 29.95 -7.83
C TRP A 20 61.63 31.16 -6.89
N THR A 21 60.47 31.66 -6.47
CA THR A 21 60.27 32.54 -5.31
C THR A 21 58.93 32.08 -4.74
N GLY A 22 58.83 31.29 -3.69
CA GLY A 22 59.31 31.55 -2.34
C GLY A 22 58.08 31.52 -1.42
N SER A 23 58.23 30.95 -0.23
CA SER A 23 57.31 30.95 0.92
C SER A 23 55.99 30.13 0.86
N MET A 24 56.07 28.86 1.27
CA MET A 24 55.15 28.30 2.30
C MET A 24 55.72 28.69 3.69
N PRO A 25 55.04 28.61 4.85
CA PRO A 25 53.77 27.94 5.18
C PRO A 25 52.81 28.73 6.11
N ARG A 26 51.60 28.19 6.33
CA ARG A 26 50.95 28.01 7.65
C ARG A 26 49.62 27.24 7.47
N ARG A 27 49.60 25.97 7.87
CA ARG A 27 48.42 25.31 8.48
C ARG A 27 48.35 25.79 9.96
N PRO A 28 47.26 25.65 10.74
CA PRO A 28 46.09 24.76 10.63
C PRO A 28 44.74 25.52 10.81
N SER A 29 43.57 24.96 10.52
CA SER A 29 42.77 24.22 11.50
C SER A 29 41.45 23.84 10.85
N ALA A 30 41.00 22.63 11.15
CA ALA A 30 39.81 22.01 10.63
C ALA A 30 38.52 22.75 11.02
N ARG A 31 37.55 22.74 10.10
CA ARG A 31 36.16 22.47 10.49
C ARG A 31 35.53 21.57 9.43
N SER A 32 35.40 20.32 9.82
CA SER A 32 34.69 19.27 9.13
C SER A 32 33.18 19.53 9.12
N LEU A 33 32.51 18.83 8.20
CA LEU A 33 31.10 18.41 8.22
C LEU A 33 30.06 19.45 7.77
N ALA A 34 29.52 19.25 6.58
CA ALA A 34 28.20 18.62 6.45
C ALA A 34 27.96 18.22 4.98
N ALA A 35 28.14 16.93 4.68
CA ALA A 35 27.48 16.34 3.52
C ALA A 35 26.01 16.17 3.91
N LEU A 36 25.14 17.01 3.38
CA LEU A 36 23.70 16.84 3.48
C LEU A 36 23.30 15.70 2.52
N PRO A 37 22.79 14.55 2.99
CA PRO A 37 22.08 13.65 2.10
C PRO A 37 20.77 14.35 1.75
N PHE A 38 20.64 14.81 0.51
CA PHE A 38 19.34 15.17 -0.06
C PHE A 38 18.51 13.90 -0.19
N ALA A 39 17.91 13.46 0.91
CA ALA A 39 16.80 12.54 0.90
C ALA A 39 15.57 13.32 0.43
N GLY A 40 15.43 13.45 -0.89
CA GLY A 40 14.20 13.93 -1.50
C GLY A 40 13.11 12.89 -1.31
N ALA A 41 12.32 13.03 -0.25
CA ALA A 41 11.07 12.30 -0.11
C ALA A 41 10.15 12.71 -1.25
N LEU A 42 9.93 11.80 -2.21
CA LEU A 42 8.88 11.96 -3.20
C LEU A 42 7.54 11.75 -2.47
N VAL A 43 7.00 12.81 -1.89
CA VAL A 43 5.62 12.79 -1.40
C VAL A 43 4.75 12.73 -2.65
N LEU A 44 4.34 11.52 -3.03
CA LEU A 44 3.23 11.32 -3.95
C LEU A 44 1.99 11.88 -3.26
N ALA A 45 1.74 13.18 -3.44
CA ALA A 45 0.43 13.75 -3.23
C ALA A 45 -0.52 13.10 -4.24
N LEU A 46 -1.07 11.94 -3.87
CA LEU A 46 -2.24 11.39 -4.55
C LEU A 46 -3.39 12.37 -4.27
N GLY A 47 -3.63 13.24 -5.26
CA GLY A 47 -4.76 14.15 -5.27
C GLY A 47 -6.05 13.35 -5.14
N GLY A 48 -6.63 13.33 -3.95
CA GLY A 48 -8.02 12.98 -3.76
C GLY A 48 -8.89 14.12 -4.31
N CYS A 49 -9.21 14.07 -5.59
CA CYS A 49 -10.23 14.94 -6.16
C CYS A 49 -11.60 14.39 -5.73
N GLY A 50 -11.99 14.72 -4.51
CA GLY A 50 -13.36 14.55 -4.04
C GLY A 50 -14.26 15.59 -4.70
N ALA A 51 -14.81 15.28 -5.88
CA ALA A 51 -16.05 15.84 -6.42
C ALA A 51 -16.33 15.28 -7.82
N ALA A 52 -17.15 14.22 -7.90
CA ALA A 52 -18.03 13.94 -9.04
C ALA A 52 -19.08 12.89 -8.68
N SER A 53 -19.97 13.21 -7.72
CA SER A 53 -21.23 12.48 -7.54
C SER A 53 -22.20 12.85 -8.66
N THR A 54 -21.92 12.46 -9.90
CA THR A 54 -22.89 12.55 -11.00
C THR A 54 -22.74 11.36 -11.95
N VAL A 55 -22.92 10.15 -11.42
CA VAL A 55 -23.49 9.04 -12.21
C VAL A 55 -24.67 8.51 -11.40
N GLY A 56 -25.77 9.25 -11.43
CA GLY A 56 -27.09 8.76 -11.05
C GLY A 56 -27.59 7.79 -12.12
N GLY A 57 -26.87 6.67 -12.28
CA GLY A 57 -27.27 5.58 -13.16
C GLY A 57 -28.06 4.55 -12.37
N MET A 58 -29.32 4.85 -12.02
CA MET A 58 -30.30 3.83 -11.58
C MET A 58 -29.84 2.84 -10.49
N THR A 59 -28.82 3.18 -9.68
CA THR A 59 -28.32 2.35 -8.59
C THR A 59 -29.03 2.73 -7.30
N SER A 60 -29.33 1.72 -6.47
CA SER A 60 -29.82 1.94 -5.12
C SER A 60 -28.84 2.88 -4.38
N PRO A 61 -29.33 3.90 -3.66
CA PRO A 61 -28.47 4.79 -2.91
C PRO A 61 -27.63 3.97 -1.93
N ALA A 62 -26.32 4.16 -2.00
CA ALA A 62 -25.34 3.43 -1.21
C ALA A 62 -24.22 4.39 -0.80
N ASP A 63 -23.66 4.17 0.38
CA ASP A 63 -22.43 4.81 0.83
C ASP A 63 -21.26 3.91 0.46
N ALA A 64 -20.23 4.46 -0.20
CA ALA A 64 -19.07 3.71 -0.64
C ALA A 64 -17.78 4.38 -0.14
N ARG A 65 -16.91 3.61 0.51
CA ARG A 65 -15.66 4.10 1.09
C ARG A 65 -14.50 3.18 0.75
N ILE A 66 -13.31 3.78 0.65
CA ILE A 66 -12.06 3.09 0.37
C ILE A 66 -11.01 3.60 1.33
N TYR A 67 -10.27 2.67 1.94
CA TYR A 67 -9.15 2.95 2.84
C TYR A 67 -7.92 2.17 2.36
N ALA A 68 -6.76 2.81 2.40
CA ALA A 68 -5.52 2.13 2.05
C ALA A 68 -5.13 1.11 3.13
N THR A 69 -5.35 1.45 4.41
CA THR A 69 -5.06 0.60 5.58
C THR A 69 -6.16 0.69 6.65
N THR A 70 -6.17 -0.25 7.59
CA THR A 70 -7.02 -0.19 8.80
C THR A 70 -6.79 1.07 9.63
N ALA A 71 -5.56 1.58 9.68
CA ALA A 71 -5.26 2.81 10.40
C ALA A 71 -5.94 4.04 9.77
N ASP A 72 -5.99 4.12 8.44
CA ASP A 72 -6.64 5.22 7.72
C ASP A 72 -8.17 5.24 7.89
N ALA A 73 -8.75 4.08 8.19
CA ALA A 73 -10.18 3.96 8.48
C ALA A 73 -10.56 4.65 9.79
N ASP A 74 -9.64 4.79 10.75
CA ASP A 74 -9.88 5.46 12.04
C ASP A 74 -11.14 4.94 12.75
N GLY A 75 -11.28 3.61 12.85
CA GLY A 75 -12.41 2.95 13.50
C GLY A 75 -13.71 2.87 12.69
N ARG A 76 -13.73 3.40 11.46
CA ARG A 76 -14.89 3.37 10.54
C ARG A 76 -15.03 2.07 9.74
N ILE A 77 -14.46 0.99 10.26
CA ILE A 77 -14.55 -0.37 9.70
C ILE A 77 -14.80 -1.37 10.82
N PRO A 78 -15.40 -2.54 10.53
CA PRO A 78 -15.65 -3.58 11.53
C PRO A 78 -14.39 -3.98 12.31
N ALA A 79 -14.54 -4.14 13.63
CA ALA A 79 -13.42 -4.43 14.54
C ALA A 79 -12.77 -5.81 14.34
N TRP A 80 -13.44 -6.73 13.64
CA TRP A 80 -12.88 -8.04 13.31
C TRP A 80 -11.85 -7.97 12.17
N ILE A 81 -11.79 -6.86 11.43
CA ILE A 81 -10.82 -6.69 10.35
C ILE A 81 -9.42 -6.56 10.96
N PRO A 82 -8.43 -7.34 10.47
CA PRO A 82 -7.08 -7.30 10.98
C PRO A 82 -6.41 -5.92 10.87
N ALA A 83 -5.47 -5.65 11.78
CA ALA A 83 -4.69 -4.41 11.77
C ALA A 83 -3.76 -4.30 10.54
N ASP A 84 -3.38 -5.42 9.92
CA ASP A 84 -2.56 -5.46 8.70
C ASP A 84 -3.39 -5.38 7.41
N ALA A 85 -4.71 -5.20 7.50
CA ALA A 85 -5.56 -5.15 6.32
C ALA A 85 -5.25 -3.91 5.46
N THR A 86 -5.24 -4.15 4.15
CA THR A 86 -4.98 -3.15 3.10
C THR A 86 -6.04 -3.21 2.01
N ASP A 87 -6.09 -2.19 1.16
CA ASP A 87 -7.04 -2.08 0.04
C ASP A 87 -8.51 -2.31 0.46
N ILE A 88 -8.88 -1.73 1.60
CA ILE A 88 -10.19 -1.93 2.20
C ILE A 88 -11.23 -1.14 1.41
N ARG A 89 -12.27 -1.82 0.95
CA ARG A 89 -13.40 -1.25 0.21
C ARG A 89 -14.67 -1.67 0.92
N ILE A 90 -15.57 -0.72 1.15
CA ILE A 90 -16.89 -1.00 1.71
C ILE A 90 -17.94 -0.28 0.89
N LYS A 91 -19.06 -0.96 0.67
CA LYS A 91 -20.27 -0.37 0.13
C LYS A 91 -21.47 -0.82 0.94
N THR A 92 -22.19 0.14 1.49
CA THR A 92 -23.35 -0.08 2.35
C THR A 92 -24.59 0.47 1.66
N SER A 93 -25.64 -0.35 1.53
CA SER A 93 -26.91 0.11 0.98
C SER A 93 -27.64 1.00 1.99
N LEU A 94 -28.11 2.17 1.52
CA LEU A 94 -28.95 3.07 2.31
C LEU A 94 -30.43 2.65 2.30
N ARG A 95 -30.76 1.52 1.66
CA ARG A 95 -32.11 0.93 1.62
C ARG A 95 -32.25 -0.37 2.43
N GLY A 96 -31.22 -0.76 3.19
CA GLY A 96 -31.25 -2.00 3.98
C GLY A 96 -31.00 -3.27 3.17
N GLU A 97 -30.39 -3.17 1.99
CA GLU A 97 -29.98 -4.33 1.18
C GLU A 97 -28.68 -4.99 1.71
N GLY A 98 -28.16 -4.51 2.84
CA GLY A 98 -26.92 -4.99 3.45
C GLY A 98 -25.69 -4.20 3.01
N ALA A 99 -24.53 -4.84 3.06
CA ALA A 99 -23.24 -4.24 2.71
C ALA A 99 -22.30 -5.29 2.11
N ILE A 100 -21.34 -4.84 1.31
CA ILE A 100 -20.20 -5.64 0.86
C ILE A 100 -18.90 -4.96 1.31
N LEU A 101 -17.91 -5.77 1.65
CA LEU A 101 -16.60 -5.37 2.13
C LEU A 101 -15.53 -6.26 1.48
N GLY A 102 -14.48 -5.66 0.94
CA GLY A 102 -13.31 -6.36 0.42
C GLY A 102 -12.04 -5.80 1.04
N PHE A 103 -11.08 -6.65 1.37
CA PHE A 103 -9.75 -6.23 1.81
C PHE A 103 -8.71 -7.30 1.49
N ARG A 104 -7.42 -6.92 1.60
CA ARG A 104 -6.30 -7.84 1.57
C ARG A 104 -5.60 -7.90 2.91
N SER A 105 -5.11 -9.08 3.31
CA SER A 105 -4.49 -9.30 4.61
C SER A 105 -3.50 -10.46 4.56
N GLY A 106 -2.35 -10.31 5.22
CA GLY A 106 -1.42 -11.40 5.44
C GLY A 106 -1.86 -12.32 6.58
N THR A 107 -2.80 -11.87 7.43
CA THR A 107 -3.43 -12.69 8.46
C THR A 107 -4.20 -13.86 7.82
N PRO A 108 -3.84 -15.12 8.15
CA PRO A 108 -4.56 -16.30 7.67
C PRO A 108 -6.03 -16.32 8.08
N SER A 109 -6.88 -16.93 7.26
CA SER A 109 -8.33 -16.95 7.45
C SER A 109 -8.76 -17.63 8.76
N ASP A 110 -8.04 -18.67 9.22
CA ASP A 110 -8.25 -19.35 10.50
C ASP A 110 -7.90 -18.48 11.73
N ARG A 111 -7.22 -17.34 11.52
CA ARG A 111 -6.81 -16.39 12.57
C ARG A 111 -7.62 -15.10 12.60
N LEU A 112 -8.61 -14.95 11.72
CA LEU A 112 -9.51 -13.79 11.71
C LEU A 112 -10.48 -13.77 12.91
N GLY A 113 -10.57 -14.86 13.68
CA GLY A 113 -11.50 -14.97 14.81
C GLY A 113 -12.96 -15.16 14.37
N CYS A 114 -13.19 -15.59 13.13
CA CYS A 114 -14.52 -15.88 12.59
C CYS A 114 -14.91 -17.35 12.85
N ALA A 115 -16.21 -17.61 12.98
CA ALA A 115 -16.77 -18.95 13.07
C ALA A 115 -17.06 -19.52 11.66
N ALA A 116 -17.35 -20.82 11.55
CA ALA A 116 -17.82 -21.40 10.30
C ALA A 116 -19.20 -20.83 9.90
N ALA A 117 -19.39 -20.53 8.61
CA ALA A 117 -20.67 -20.06 8.09
C ALA A 117 -21.72 -21.19 8.02
N PRO A 118 -23.03 -20.86 8.07
CA PRO A 118 -24.08 -21.82 7.76
C PRO A 118 -24.03 -22.23 6.27
N ALA A 119 -24.43 -23.47 5.97
CA ALA A 119 -24.34 -24.03 4.62
C ALA A 119 -25.24 -23.31 3.60
N ASP A 120 -26.32 -22.68 4.06
CA ASP A 120 -27.32 -21.94 3.30
C ASP A 120 -27.17 -20.42 3.43
N ALA A 121 -25.95 -19.95 3.72
CA ALA A 121 -25.65 -18.52 3.82
C ALA A 121 -26.08 -17.75 2.55
N PRO A 122 -26.88 -16.67 2.69
CA PRO A 122 -27.35 -15.90 1.55
C PRO A 122 -26.19 -15.14 0.87
N ALA A 123 -26.25 -15.00 -0.45
CA ALA A 123 -25.37 -14.12 -1.21
C ALA A 123 -25.71 -12.63 -0.93
N PRO A 124 -24.77 -11.69 -1.13
CA PRO A 124 -25.05 -10.27 -1.00
C PRO A 124 -26.04 -9.78 -2.05
N ALA A 125 -26.99 -8.93 -1.63
CA ALA A 125 -27.85 -8.20 -2.56
C ALA A 125 -27.16 -6.96 -3.12
N VAL A 126 -26.24 -6.36 -2.35
CA VAL A 126 -25.39 -5.25 -2.82
C VAL A 126 -24.35 -5.77 -3.80
N GLN A 127 -24.21 -5.08 -4.94
CA GLN A 127 -23.24 -5.42 -5.97
C GLN A 127 -22.38 -4.21 -6.36
N ASP A 128 -21.18 -4.47 -6.86
CA ASP A 128 -20.27 -3.47 -7.40
C ASP A 128 -19.29 -4.12 -8.40
N THR A 129 -18.63 -3.31 -9.22
CA THR A 129 -17.70 -3.77 -10.26
C THR A 129 -16.44 -4.43 -9.71
N TRP A 130 -16.12 -4.23 -8.44
CA TRP A 130 -15.00 -4.86 -7.76
C TRP A 130 -15.39 -6.14 -7.00
N TRP A 131 -16.68 -6.43 -6.88
CA TRP A 131 -17.15 -7.66 -6.25
C TRP A 131 -16.98 -8.83 -7.23
N PRO A 132 -16.54 -10.02 -6.79
CA PRO A 132 -16.42 -11.18 -7.67
C PRO A 132 -17.75 -11.63 -8.28
N ASP A 133 -17.70 -12.05 -9.54
CA ASP A 133 -18.82 -12.69 -10.26
C ASP A 133 -18.36 -14.06 -10.82
N PRO A 134 -18.92 -15.19 -10.35
CA PRO A 134 -19.99 -15.29 -9.35
C PRO A 134 -19.53 -14.87 -7.94
N SER A 135 -20.48 -14.41 -7.12
CA SER A 135 -20.22 -14.10 -5.71
C SER A 135 -19.67 -15.33 -4.97
N PRO A 136 -18.66 -15.16 -4.10
CA PRO A 136 -18.12 -16.28 -3.34
C PRO A 136 -19.15 -16.83 -2.35
N ALA A 137 -19.08 -18.15 -2.10
CA ALA A 137 -19.88 -18.80 -1.07
C ALA A 137 -19.28 -18.48 0.31
N ALA A 138 -20.13 -18.19 1.31
CA ALA A 138 -19.64 -17.89 2.66
C ALA A 138 -18.97 -19.13 3.24
N ALA A 139 -17.73 -18.95 3.72
CA ALA A 139 -17.01 -19.98 4.46
C ALA A 139 -17.05 -19.71 5.97
N MET A 140 -17.21 -18.44 6.34
CA MET A 140 -17.11 -17.98 7.72
C MET A 140 -18.10 -16.88 8.07
N THR A 141 -18.41 -16.78 9.35
CA THR A 141 -19.20 -15.70 9.95
C THR A 141 -18.32 -14.97 10.95
N CYS A 142 -18.05 -13.70 10.67
CA CYS A 142 -17.28 -12.78 11.49
C CYS A 142 -18.21 -11.92 12.36
N GLY A 143 -17.63 -11.03 13.18
CA GLY A 143 -18.38 -10.17 14.11
C GLY A 143 -19.56 -9.45 13.45
N ASP A 144 -20.58 -9.11 14.22
CA ASP A 144 -21.77 -8.35 13.78
C ASP A 144 -22.56 -8.97 12.60
N GLY A 145 -22.43 -10.28 12.39
CA GLY A 145 -23.20 -11.03 11.38
C GLY A 145 -22.61 -10.97 9.97
N TRP A 146 -21.37 -10.48 9.83
CA TRP A 146 -20.66 -10.49 8.55
C TRP A 146 -20.41 -11.93 8.09
N LEU A 147 -20.89 -12.27 6.90
CA LEU A 147 -20.50 -13.47 6.19
C LEU A 147 -19.23 -13.18 5.40
N ALA A 148 -18.29 -14.10 5.34
CA ALA A 148 -17.05 -13.88 4.62
C ALA A 148 -16.51 -15.14 3.94
N ALA A 149 -15.72 -14.90 2.91
CA ALA A 149 -14.96 -15.87 2.16
C ALA A 149 -13.55 -15.32 1.93
N ALA A 150 -12.55 -16.17 2.15
CA ALA A 150 -11.16 -15.85 1.87
C ALA A 150 -10.71 -16.57 0.59
N ASP A 151 -9.95 -15.87 -0.24
CA ASP A 151 -9.26 -16.41 -1.40
C ASP A 151 -7.82 -15.88 -1.40
N GLY A 152 -6.87 -16.75 -1.02
CA GLY A 152 -5.48 -16.33 -0.80
C GLY A 152 -5.37 -15.27 0.31
N ASP A 153 -4.84 -14.10 -0.05
CA ASP A 153 -4.72 -12.93 0.81
C ASP A 153 -5.94 -11.99 0.74
N ALA A 154 -6.89 -12.22 -0.17
CA ALA A 154 -8.10 -11.43 -0.31
C ALA A 154 -9.24 -11.99 0.52
N VAL A 155 -9.98 -11.12 1.19
CA VAL A 155 -11.19 -11.46 1.94
C VAL A 155 -12.36 -10.64 1.41
N HIS A 156 -13.44 -11.34 1.09
CA HIS A 156 -14.70 -10.78 0.65
C HIS A 156 -15.74 -11.07 1.71
N ALA A 157 -16.32 -10.03 2.30
CA ALA A 157 -17.31 -10.13 3.35
C ALA A 157 -18.57 -9.34 3.00
N TRP A 158 -19.71 -9.75 3.53
CA TRP A 158 -20.98 -9.07 3.31
C TRP A 158 -21.94 -9.24 4.48
N LEU A 159 -22.86 -8.28 4.57
CA LEU A 159 -24.04 -8.38 5.40
C LEU A 159 -25.26 -8.70 4.53
N PRO A 160 -26.13 -9.63 4.96
CA PRO A 160 -27.35 -9.95 4.24
C PRO A 160 -28.37 -8.80 4.30
N THR A 161 -29.35 -8.84 3.40
CA THR A 161 -30.52 -7.95 3.42
C THR A 161 -31.22 -7.99 4.78
N GLY A 162 -31.65 -6.82 5.27
CA GLY A 162 -32.27 -6.69 6.59
C GLY A 162 -31.29 -6.60 7.76
N SER A 163 -29.98 -6.66 7.49
CA SER A 163 -28.98 -6.27 8.49
C SER A 163 -29.11 -4.78 8.83
N PRO A 164 -28.83 -4.38 10.08
CA PRO A 164 -28.87 -2.97 10.46
C PRO A 164 -27.94 -2.16 9.55
N ALA A 165 -28.38 -0.96 9.19
CA ALA A 165 -27.50 -0.03 8.49
C ALA A 165 -26.26 0.20 9.35
N LEU A 166 -25.10 0.00 8.74
CA LEU A 166 -23.83 0.21 9.41
C LEU A 166 -23.63 1.72 9.58
N ASP A 167 -23.76 2.23 10.80
CA ASP A 167 -23.26 3.56 11.18
C ASP A 167 -21.72 3.48 11.29
N LEU A 168 -21.05 3.47 10.14
CA LEU A 168 -19.58 3.53 10.00
C LEU A 168 -19.12 4.93 9.62
#